data_AF-A0A6A4GVV4-F1
#
_entry.id   AF-A0A6A4GVV4-F1
#
_cell.length_a   1.000
_cell.length_b   1.000
_cell.length_c   1.000
_cell.angle_alpha   90.00
_cell.angle_beta   90.00
_cell.angle_gamma   90.00
#
_symmetry.space_group_name_H-M   'P 1'
#
loop_
_entity.id
_entity.type
_entity.pdbx_description
1 polymer ?
#
loop_
_entity_poly.entity_id
_entity_poly.type
_entity_poly.pdbx_seq_one_letter_code
_entity_poly.pdbx_strand_id
1 'polypeptide(L)'
;EYSYLSEFDILWDTQEDIWGWKWATQKNGMLMQEFFKLIHAENELSRLHMEICWFFTYMSDEEQRLKAIAKDLKELDPALVLQVILHWQEHGRFNDIHLWRLLSIKRLDGF
;
A
#
# COMPACT_ATOMS: atom_id res chain seq x y z
N GLU A 1 8.77 51.03 5.22
CA GLU A 1 9.98 50.31 5.66
C GLU A 1 9.56 48.96 6.22
N TYR A 2 9.85 47.88 5.49
CA TYR A 2 9.49 46.53 5.90
C TYR A 2 10.73 45.84 6.48
N SER A 3 10.80 45.75 7.80
CA SER A 3 11.85 45.08 8.60
C SER A 3 11.65 43.55 8.67
N TYR A 4 11.17 42.93 7.60
CA TYR A 4 10.70 41.54 7.68
C TYR A 4 11.85 40.51 7.58
N LEU A 5 13.02 40.88 7.08
CA LEU A 5 14.12 39.94 6.88
C LEU A 5 15.02 39.74 8.10
N SER A 6 15.19 40.74 8.96
CA SER A 6 16.05 40.63 10.15
C SER A 6 15.44 39.82 11.30
N GLU A 7 14.11 39.63 11.31
CA GLU A 7 13.43 38.81 12.33
C GLU A 7 13.62 37.30 12.10
N PHE A 8 13.96 36.87 10.87
CA PHE A 8 14.25 35.46 10.59
C PHE A 8 15.68 35.04 10.95
N ASP A 9 16.63 35.99 11.03
CA ASP A 9 18.02 35.68 11.46
C ASP A 9 18.08 35.24 12.93
N ILE A 10 17.14 35.71 13.77
CA ILE A 10 17.04 35.34 15.19
C ILE A 10 16.73 33.84 15.34
N LEU A 11 16.04 33.23 14.38
CA LEU A 11 15.74 31.80 14.36
C LEU A 11 16.95 30.95 13.96
N TRP A 12 17.89 31.50 13.19
CA TRP A 12 19.12 30.80 12.82
C TRP A 12 20.08 30.71 14.01
N ASP A 13 20.23 31.81 14.77
CA ASP A 13 21.10 31.87 15.96
C ASP A 13 20.56 31.09 17.17
N THR A 14 19.25 30.81 17.22
CA THR A 14 18.61 30.02 18.29
C THR A 14 18.40 28.55 17.93
N GLN A 15 18.69 28.15 16.69
CA GLN A 15 18.68 26.76 16.31
C GLN A 15 19.91 26.10 16.93
N GLU A 16 19.75 25.45 18.09
CA GLU A 16 20.69 24.42 18.54
C GLU A 16 21.03 23.58 17.32
N ASP A 17 22.31 23.52 16.94
CA ASP A 17 22.77 22.96 15.67
C ASP A 17 22.29 21.50 15.54
N ILE A 18 21.08 21.32 14.98
CA ILE A 18 20.36 20.04 14.93
C ILE A 18 21.23 19.04 14.16
N TRP A 19 22.02 19.53 13.21
CA TRP A 19 22.98 18.77 12.42
C TRP A 19 24.09 18.11 13.26
N GLY A 20 24.39 18.65 14.44
CA GLY A 20 25.35 18.08 15.39
C GLY A 20 24.78 16.93 16.23
N TRP A 21 23.46 16.71 16.22
CA TRP A 21 22.85 15.65 17.01
C TRP A 21 23.06 14.31 16.33
N LYS A 22 23.38 13.28 17.13
CA LYS A 22 23.67 11.94 16.63
C LYS A 22 22.51 11.35 15.81
N TRP A 23 21.25 11.69 16.09
CA TRP A 23 20.11 11.18 15.33
C TRP A 23 19.89 11.89 13.99
N ALA A 24 20.41 13.12 13.83
CA ALA A 24 20.28 13.92 12.61
C ALA A 24 21.38 13.63 11.58
N THR A 25 22.45 12.94 11.97
CA THR A 25 23.49 12.50 11.04
C THR A 25 22.92 11.48 10.06
N GLN A 26 23.10 11.70 8.75
CA GLN A 26 22.61 10.83 7.68
C GLN A 26 22.92 9.34 7.91
N LYS A 27 24.17 9.03 8.32
CA LYS A 27 24.61 7.67 8.61
C LYS A 27 23.80 7.01 9.73
N ASN A 28 23.50 7.75 10.79
CA ASN A 28 22.76 7.24 11.93
C ASN A 28 21.27 7.14 11.62
N GLY A 29 20.73 8.05 10.81
CA GLY A 29 19.37 7.94 10.28
C GLY A 29 19.17 6.67 9.45
N MET A 30 20.11 6.35 8.54
CA MET A 30 20.08 5.09 7.77
C MET A 30 20.14 3.86 8.69
N LEU A 31 21.03 3.86 9.69
CA LEU A 31 21.14 2.79 10.68
C LEU A 31 19.84 2.61 11.48
N MET A 32 19.21 3.72 11.88
CA MET A 32 17.92 3.68 12.59
C MET A 32 16.82 3.07 11.72
N GLN A 33 16.76 3.44 10.44
CA GLN A 33 15.78 2.87 9.50
C GLN A 33 15.95 1.35 9.37
N GLU A 34 17.18 0.85 9.19
CA GLU A 34 17.42 -0.60 9.10
C GLU A 34 17.12 -1.32 10.42
N PHE A 35 17.46 -0.71 11.55
CA PHE A 35 17.15 -1.25 12.87
C PHE A 35 15.64 -1.37 13.10
N PHE A 36 14.87 -0.32 12.78
CA PHE A 36 13.43 -0.36 12.92
C PHE A 36 12.75 -1.29 11.91
N LYS A 37 13.25 -1.40 10.68
CA LYS A 37 12.78 -2.44 9.73
C LYS A 37 12.90 -3.83 10.33
N LEU A 38 14.03 -4.13 10.98
CA LEU A 38 14.25 -5.43 11.60
C LEU A 38 13.32 -5.68 12.79
N ILE A 39 13.13 -4.68 13.66
CA ILE A 39 12.20 -4.78 14.80
C ILE A 39 10.76 -4.97 14.35
N HIS A 40 10.33 -4.23 13.31
CA HIS A 40 8.95 -4.26 12.87
C HIS A 40 8.62 -5.44 11.96
N ALA A 41 9.63 -6.13 11.41
CA ALA A 41 9.44 -7.22 10.46
C ALA A 41 8.45 -8.30 10.94
N GLU A 42 8.49 -8.69 12.22
CA GLU A 42 7.60 -9.73 12.76
C GLU A 42 6.12 -9.26 12.79
N ASN A 43 5.89 -8.01 13.18
CA ASN A 43 4.56 -7.41 13.19
C ASN A 43 4.04 -7.21 11.76
N GLU A 44 4.92 -6.77 10.85
CA GLU A 44 4.58 -6.59 9.45
C GLU A 44 4.26 -7.92 8.77
N LEU A 45 5.01 -8.99 9.06
CA LEU A 45 4.72 -10.33 8.56
C LEU A 45 3.32 -10.79 8.95
N SER A 46 2.97 -10.68 10.24
CA SER A 46 1.65 -11.05 10.76
C SER A 46 0.53 -10.23 10.12
N ARG A 47 0.73 -8.91 9.98
CA ARG A 47 -0.24 -8.02 9.31
C ARG A 47 -0.41 -8.39 7.84
N LEU A 48 0.69 -8.59 7.12
CA LEU A 48 0.69 -8.94 5.69
C LEU A 48 -0.04 -10.27 5.45
N HIS A 49 0.12 -11.27 6.32
CA HIS A 49 -0.63 -12.52 6.18
C HIS A 49 -2.15 -12.29 6.22
N MET A 50 -2.61 -11.44 7.14
CA MET A 50 -4.03 -11.09 7.24
C MET A 50 -4.51 -10.30 6.02
N GLU A 51 -3.73 -9.31 5.58
CA GLU A 51 -4.02 -8.52 4.39
C GLU A 51 -4.11 -9.39 3.13
N ILE A 52 -3.21 -10.37 2.98
CA ILE A 52 -3.23 -11.34 1.88
C ILE A 52 -4.52 -12.16 1.90
N CYS A 53 -4.92 -12.68 3.07
CA CYS A 53 -6.18 -13.41 3.23
C CYS A 53 -7.39 -12.53 2.86
N TRP A 54 -7.43 -11.28 3.31
CA TRP A 54 -8.49 -10.35 2.94
C TRP A 54 -8.49 -10.03 1.46
N PHE A 55 -7.32 -9.93 0.84
CA PHE A 55 -7.22 -9.69 -0.59
C PHE A 55 -7.78 -10.86 -1.40
N PHE A 56 -7.53 -12.11 -0.99
CA PHE A 56 -8.17 -13.29 -1.60
C PHE A 56 -9.70 -13.24 -1.50
N THR A 57 -10.23 -12.91 -0.31
CA THR A 57 -11.66 -12.77 -0.10
C THR A 57 -12.24 -11.67 -0.98
N TYR A 58 -11.60 -10.50 -1.02
CA TYR A 58 -12.02 -9.38 -1.85
C TYR A 58 -12.12 -9.74 -3.33
N MET A 59 -11.09 -10.40 -3.89
CA MET A 59 -11.10 -10.81 -5.30
C MET A 59 -12.26 -11.77 -5.60
N SER A 60 -12.52 -12.73 -4.71
CA SER A 60 -13.63 -13.69 -4.85
C SER A 60 -14.99 -12.98 -4.76
N ASP A 61 -15.16 -12.09 -3.79
CA ASP A 61 -16.42 -11.38 -3.56
C ASP A 61 -16.73 -10.41 -4.70
N GLU A 62 -15.72 -9.71 -5.22
CA GLU A 62 -15.85 -8.84 -6.37
C GLU A 62 -16.30 -9.62 -7.62
N GLU A 63 -15.66 -10.75 -7.92
CA GLU A 63 -16.04 -11.61 -9.03
C GLU A 63 -17.50 -12.10 -8.90
N GLN A 64 -17.90 -12.57 -7.73
CA GLN A 64 -19.27 -13.04 -7.49
C GLN A 64 -20.28 -11.89 -7.65
N ARG A 65 -19.97 -10.71 -7.12
CA ARG A 65 -20.82 -9.53 -7.22
C ARG A 65 -20.99 -9.08 -8.67
N LEU A 66 -19.91 -9.01 -9.46
CA LEU A 66 -19.98 -8.59 -10.87
C LEU A 66 -20.80 -9.60 -11.70
N LYS A 67 -20.65 -10.90 -11.44
CA LYS A 67 -21.47 -11.94 -12.06
C LYS A 67 -22.96 -11.82 -11.70
N ALA A 68 -23.27 -11.53 -10.44
CA ALA A 68 -24.64 -11.31 -9.99
C ALA A 68 -25.26 -10.08 -10.69
N ILE A 69 -24.55 -8.94 -10.70
CA ILE A 69 -24.99 -7.72 -11.38
C ILE A 69 -25.23 -7.97 -12.88
N ALA A 70 -24.31 -8.67 -13.56
CA ALA A 70 -24.47 -9.00 -14.97
C ALA A 70 -25.70 -9.89 -15.24
N LYS A 71 -26.04 -10.79 -14.30
CA LYS A 71 -27.22 -11.64 -14.38
C LYS A 71 -28.51 -10.81 -14.21
N ASP A 72 -28.55 -9.93 -13.24
CA ASP A 72 -29.73 -9.11 -12.93
C ASP A 72 -30.01 -8.07 -14.03
N LEU A 73 -28.97 -7.56 -14.68
CA LEU A 73 -29.09 -6.58 -15.77
C LEU A 73 -29.36 -7.21 -17.15
N LYS A 74 -29.29 -8.53 -17.27
CA LYS A 74 -29.31 -9.25 -18.56
C LYS A 74 -30.51 -8.90 -19.45
N GLU A 75 -31.68 -8.70 -18.85
CA GLU A 75 -32.91 -8.38 -19.57
C GLU A 75 -33.16 -6.88 -19.73
N LEU A 76 -32.49 -6.05 -18.93
CA LEU A 76 -32.72 -4.60 -18.89
C LEU A 76 -31.83 -3.85 -19.89
N ASP A 77 -30.54 -4.19 -19.92
CA ASP A 77 -29.55 -3.53 -20.79
C ASP A 77 -28.41 -4.50 -21.15
N PRO A 78 -28.50 -5.16 -22.31
CA PRO A 78 -27.45 -6.05 -22.80
C PRO A 78 -26.11 -5.36 -23.06
N ALA A 79 -26.11 -4.06 -23.38
CA ALA A 79 -24.89 -3.32 -23.67
C ALA A 79 -24.11 -3.05 -22.38
N LEU A 80 -24.81 -2.68 -21.31
CA LEU A 80 -24.22 -2.52 -19.98
C LEU A 80 -23.69 -3.85 -19.42
N VAL A 81 -24.42 -4.95 -19.62
CA VAL A 81 -23.97 -6.30 -19.22
C VAL A 81 -22.66 -6.67 -19.90
N LEU A 82 -22.51 -6.37 -21.20
CA LEU A 82 -21.26 -6.58 -21.91
C LEU A 82 -20.10 -5.79 -21.28
N GLN A 83 -20.33 -4.52 -20.91
CA GLN A 83 -19.31 -3.71 -20.24
C GLN A 83 -18.91 -4.29 -18.88
N VAL A 84 -19.87 -4.76 -18.08
CA VAL A 84 -19.60 -5.40 -16.79
C VAL A 84 -18.77 -6.68 -16.97
N ILE A 85 -19.08 -7.49 -17.98
CA ILE A 85 -18.32 -8.72 -18.27
C ILE A 85 -16.89 -8.38 -18.72
N LEU A 86 -16.73 -7.41 -19.63
CA LEU A 86 -15.40 -6.98 -20.09
C LEU A 86 -14.56 -6.43 -18.93
N HIS A 87 -15.16 -5.63 -18.06
CA HIS A 87 -14.51 -5.12 -16.87
C HIS A 87 -14.04 -6.25 -15.94
N TRP A 88 -14.93 -7.21 -15.65
CA TRP A 88 -14.58 -8.39 -14.86
C TRP A 88 -13.44 -9.20 -15.50
N GLN A 89 -13.46 -9.41 -16.81
CA GLN A 89 -12.41 -10.16 -17.52
C GLN A 89 -11.05 -9.47 -17.45
N GLU A 90 -11.01 -8.16 -17.64
CA GLU A 90 -9.75 -7.40 -17.53
C GLU A 90 -9.20 -7.46 -16.11
N HIS A 91 -10.04 -7.25 -15.09
CA HIS A 91 -9.64 -7.36 -13.68
C HIS A 91 -9.21 -8.78 -13.31
N GLY A 92 -9.93 -9.80 -13.79
CA GLY A 92 -9.62 -11.21 -13.58
C GLY A 92 -8.21 -11.58 -14.05
N ARG A 93 -7.76 -11.03 -15.19
CA ARG A 93 -6.40 -11.26 -15.69
C ARG A 93 -5.32 -10.74 -14.74
N PHE A 94 -5.55 -9.60 -14.09
CA PHE A 94 -4.63 -9.08 -13.08
C PHE A 94 -4.74 -9.89 -11.78
N ASN A 95 -5.94 -10.25 -11.37
CA ASN A 95 -6.19 -11.09 -10.19
C ASN A 95 -5.46 -12.42 -10.32
N ASP A 96 -5.45 -13.08 -11.48
CA ASP A 96 -4.70 -14.32 -11.71
C ASP A 96 -3.19 -14.15 -11.45
N ILE A 97 -2.60 -13.02 -11.89
CA ILE A 97 -1.19 -12.71 -11.64
C ILE A 97 -0.96 -12.48 -10.14
N HIS A 98 -1.85 -11.74 -9.48
CA HIS A 98 -1.75 -11.49 -8.05
C HIS A 98 -1.89 -12.78 -7.23
N LEU A 99 -2.87 -13.61 -7.54
CA LEU A 99 -3.09 -14.94 -6.95
C LEU A 99 -1.82 -15.79 -7.08
N TRP A 100 -1.23 -15.86 -8.27
CA TRP A 100 -0.01 -16.64 -8.50
C TRP A 100 1.17 -16.14 -7.64
N ARG A 101 1.36 -14.82 -7.56
CA ARG A 101 2.43 -14.23 -6.74
C ARG A 101 2.20 -14.47 -5.25
N LEU A 102 0.98 -14.27 -4.76
CA LEU A 102 0.62 -14.46 -3.35
C LEU A 102 0.74 -15.93 -2.93
N LEU A 103 0.31 -16.86 -3.79
CA LEU A 103 0.50 -18.29 -3.56
C LEU A 103 1.97 -18.69 -3.56
N SER A 104 2.80 -18.02 -4.36
CA SER A 104 4.25 -18.24 -4.36
C SER A 104 4.90 -17.71 -3.08
N ILE A 105 4.46 -16.55 -2.58
CA ILE A 105 4.93 -15.99 -1.30
C ILE A 105 4.57 -16.90 -0.13
N LYS A 106 3.34 -17.44 -0.12
CA LYS A 106 2.88 -18.41 0.90
C LYS A 106 3.72 -19.70 0.96
N ARG A 107 4.53 -19.99 -0.07
CA ARG A 107 5.41 -21.17 -0.11
C ARG A 107 6.82 -20.91 0.41
N LEU A 108 7.17 -19.66 0.75
CA LEU A 108 8.48 -19.32 1.27
C LEU A 108 8.58 -19.70 2.74
N ASP A 109 9.76 -20.16 3.17
CA ASP A 109 10.03 -20.43 4.58
C ASP A 109 9.92 -19.13 5.40
N GLY A 110 9.12 -19.17 6.45
CA GLY A 110 8.77 -17.98 7.25
C GLY A 110 7.47 -17.30 6.83
N PHE A 111 6.69 -17.89 5.92
CA PHE A 111 5.29 -17.56 5.64
C PHE A 111 4.31 -18.64 6.12
#